data_AF-A0A962CI41-F1
#
_entry.id   AF-A0A962CI41-F1
#
_cell.length_a   1.000
_cell.length_b   1.000
_cell.length_c   1.000
_cell.angle_alpha   90.00
_cell.angle_beta   90.00
_cell.angle_gamma   90.00
#
_symmetry.space_group_name_H-M   'P 1'
#
loop_
_entity.id
_entity.type
_entity.pdbx_description
1 polymer ?
#
loop_
_entity_poly.entity_id
_entity_poly.type
_entity_poly.pdbx_seq_one_letter_code
_entity_poly.pdbx_strand_id
1 'polypeptide(L)'
;MTAKRSNGWQWGPFTFRLPFLHTRLLWPEFLQGVFVSTATGLALVPVLQAYFGMSFEQAVTCSLLYSFFIVSSLHTFGEPYAPGWNTPALPLVLAYVIAGYPDPVQRFQAMTALSLLFAGLVTVLGVSGLGTWLMRWLPPTLRAGIILGAAFAAFKKVFIDDAEKFLLQQPISTTLACVVCLVLVFSV
;
A
#
# COMPACT_ATOMS: atom_id res chain seq x y z
N MET A 1 -28.68 16.34 21.48
CA MET A 1 -28.14 17.24 20.44
C MET A 1 -26.78 17.75 20.91
N THR A 2 -25.69 17.19 20.38
CA THR A 2 -24.32 17.71 20.59
C THR A 2 -23.50 17.38 19.34
N ALA A 3 -23.89 17.98 18.20
CA ALA A 3 -23.09 17.95 16.99
C ALA A 3 -21.98 19.00 17.13
N LYS A 4 -20.81 18.61 17.66
CA LYS A 4 -19.60 19.42 17.58
C LYS A 4 -18.39 18.53 17.28
N ARG A 5 -18.35 17.98 16.06
CA ARG A 5 -17.16 17.37 15.46
C ARG A 5 -17.19 17.56 13.95
N SER A 6 -16.57 18.63 13.45
CA SER A 6 -15.90 18.54 12.15
C SER A 6 -14.80 19.60 12.06
N ASN A 7 -13.57 19.22 12.36
CA ASN A 7 -12.41 19.90 11.80
C ASN A 7 -12.29 19.46 10.34
N GLY A 8 -13.20 19.90 9.46
CA GLY A 8 -13.19 19.53 8.03
C GLY A 8 -14.48 19.91 7.29
N TRP A 9 -14.40 19.99 5.96
CA TRP A 9 -15.53 20.26 5.06
C TRP A 9 -16.24 18.96 4.71
N GLN A 10 -17.55 18.89 4.94
CA GLN A 10 -18.35 17.71 4.62
C GLN A 10 -18.71 17.70 3.13
N TRP A 11 -18.57 16.55 2.47
CA TRP A 11 -19.07 16.34 1.11
C TRP A 11 -19.63 14.91 0.97
N GLY A 12 -20.95 14.82 0.80
CA GLY A 12 -21.65 13.53 0.81
C GLY A 12 -21.46 12.78 2.14
N PRO A 13 -21.08 11.48 2.12
CA PRO A 13 -20.80 10.72 3.34
C PRO A 13 -19.39 10.96 3.90
N PHE A 14 -18.56 11.80 3.25
CA PHE A 14 -17.15 11.96 3.56
C PHE A 14 -16.82 13.33 4.15
N THR A 15 -15.69 13.42 4.85
CA THR A 15 -15.16 14.66 5.40
C THR A 15 -13.80 14.98 4.79
N PHE A 16 -13.73 16.05 3.99
CA PHE A 16 -12.47 16.59 3.50
C PHE A 16 -11.72 17.32 4.63
N ARG A 17 -10.43 17.01 4.80
CA ARG A 17 -9.54 17.65 5.79
C ARG A 17 -8.29 18.18 5.10
N LEU A 18 -8.21 19.50 4.99
CA LEU A 18 -7.01 20.16 4.47
C LEU A 18 -5.84 20.02 5.48
N PRO A 19 -4.65 19.57 5.02
CA PRO A 19 -3.44 19.59 5.84
C PRO A 19 -3.19 20.96 6.48
N PHE A 20 -2.66 20.98 7.70
CA PHE A 20 -2.29 22.18 8.48
C PHE A 20 -3.46 23.06 8.96
N LEU A 21 -4.56 23.13 8.23
CA LEU A 21 -5.76 23.87 8.63
C LEU A 21 -6.66 23.02 9.55
N HIS A 22 -6.92 21.78 9.13
CA HIS A 22 -7.83 20.86 9.82
C HIS A 22 -7.07 19.78 10.62
N THR A 23 -5.80 19.55 10.29
CA THR A 23 -4.91 18.61 10.97
C THR A 23 -3.79 19.37 11.68
N ARG A 24 -3.43 18.92 12.88
CA ARG A 24 -2.26 19.46 13.61
C ARG A 24 -1.00 18.76 13.10
N LEU A 25 0.05 19.54 12.86
CA LEU A 25 1.35 18.98 12.52
C LEU A 25 2.02 18.42 13.77
N LEU A 26 2.19 17.11 13.80
CA LEU A 26 2.97 16.40 14.81
C LEU A 26 4.34 16.10 14.18
N TRP A 27 5.37 16.84 14.58
CA TRP A 27 6.70 16.73 13.98
C TRP A 27 7.29 15.31 13.99
N PRO A 28 7.17 14.52 15.07
CA PRO A 28 7.65 13.14 15.07
C PRO A 28 6.94 12.28 14.03
N GLU A 29 5.60 12.32 13.99
CA GLU A 29 4.80 11.55 13.02
C GLU A 29 5.02 12.03 11.58
N PHE A 30 5.21 13.34 11.38
CA PHE A 30 5.51 13.91 10.08
C PHE A 30 6.85 13.41 9.54
N LEU A 31 7.91 13.48 10.35
CA LEU A 31 9.24 13.02 9.94
C LEU A 31 9.24 11.52 9.69
N GLN A 32 8.67 10.73 10.60
CA GLN A 32 8.51 9.28 10.44
C GLN A 32 7.71 8.96 9.17
N GLY A 33 6.59 9.65 8.94
CA GLY A 33 5.76 9.50 7.75
C GLY A 33 6.50 9.83 6.46
N VAL A 34 7.29 10.90 6.44
CA VAL A 34 8.13 11.25 5.28
C VAL A 34 9.15 10.15 4.99
N PHE A 35 9.94 9.73 5.98
CA PHE A 35 10.97 8.71 5.76
C PHE A 35 10.37 7.36 5.34
N VAL A 36 9.31 6.91 6.02
CA VAL A 36 8.66 5.62 5.73
C VAL A 36 7.93 5.67 4.38
N SER A 37 7.21 6.76 4.07
CA SER A 37 6.50 6.91 2.79
C SER A 37 7.45 7.02 1.61
N THR A 38 8.56 7.76 1.73
CA THR A 38 9.57 7.83 0.66
C THR A 38 10.26 6.48 0.46
N ALA A 39 10.65 5.79 1.53
CA ALA A 39 11.28 4.47 1.43
C ALA A 39 10.35 3.43 0.80
N THR A 40 9.08 3.38 1.20
CA THR A 40 8.11 2.41 0.69
C THR A 40 7.56 2.79 -0.68
N GLY A 41 7.36 4.07 -0.99
CA GLY A 41 6.93 4.53 -2.30
C GLY A 41 7.93 4.16 -3.40
N LEU A 42 9.23 4.33 -3.14
CA LEU A 42 10.29 3.99 -4.09
C LEU A 42 10.48 2.48 -4.29
N ALA A 43 9.95 1.63 -3.40
CA ALA A 43 9.97 0.18 -3.59
C ALA A 43 9.22 -0.29 -4.85
N LEU A 44 8.36 0.57 -5.43
CA LEU A 44 7.64 0.27 -6.68
C LEU A 44 8.53 0.32 -7.92
N VAL A 45 9.55 1.18 -7.89
CA VAL A 45 10.46 1.43 -9.00
C VAL A 45 11.09 0.14 -9.54
N PRO A 46 11.75 -0.70 -8.73
CA PRO A 46 12.34 -1.94 -9.22
C PRO A 46 11.30 -2.93 -9.78
N VAL A 47 10.07 -2.92 -9.27
CA VAL A 47 8.98 -3.78 -9.79
C VAL A 47 8.56 -3.34 -11.18
N LEU A 48 8.37 -2.02 -11.38
CA LEU A 48 8.00 -1.44 -12.68
C LEU A 48 9.10 -1.64 -13.73
N GLN A 49 10.37 -1.49 -13.34
CA GLN A 49 11.49 -1.74 -14.25
C GLN A 49 11.62 -3.22 -14.59
N ALA A 50 11.61 -4.10 -13.58
CA ALA A 50 11.88 -5.53 -13.78
C ALA A 50 10.76 -6.27 -14.53
N TYR A 51 9.50 -5.92 -14.29
CA TYR A 51 8.36 -6.68 -14.81
C TYR A 51 7.57 -5.96 -15.91
N PHE A 52 7.59 -4.63 -15.92
CA PHE A 52 6.81 -3.81 -16.86
C PHE A 52 7.69 -3.06 -17.87
N GLY A 53 9.01 -3.22 -17.83
CA GLY A 53 9.94 -2.69 -18.83
C GLY A 53 10.03 -1.16 -18.85
N MET A 54 9.62 -0.49 -17.77
CA MET A 54 9.69 0.98 -17.68
C MET A 54 11.12 1.45 -17.51
N SER A 55 11.45 2.63 -18.04
CA SER A 55 12.69 3.32 -17.69
C SER A 55 12.67 3.77 -16.23
N PHE A 56 13.85 4.08 -15.66
CA PHE A 56 13.95 4.56 -14.28
C PHE A 56 13.09 5.82 -14.05
N GLU A 57 13.22 6.81 -14.94
CA GLU A 57 12.47 8.07 -14.85
C GLU A 57 10.95 7.87 -14.93
N GLN A 58 10.49 6.95 -15.80
CA GLN A 58 9.08 6.59 -15.90
C GLN A 58 8.59 5.93 -14.62
N ALA A 59 9.35 4.97 -14.09
CA ALA A 59 8.99 4.22 -12.89
C ALA A 59 8.93 5.13 -11.64
N VAL A 60 9.88 6.06 -11.50
CA VAL A 60 9.88 7.08 -10.43
C VAL A 60 8.67 8.00 -10.56
N THR A 61 8.39 8.49 -11.77
CA THR A 61 7.22 9.35 -12.01
C THR A 61 5.92 8.64 -11.66
N CYS A 62 5.75 7.38 -12.08
CA CYS A 62 4.60 6.55 -11.75
C CYS A 62 4.46 6.33 -10.24
N SER A 63 5.57 6.04 -9.54
CA SER A 63 5.59 5.87 -8.08
C SER A 63 5.16 7.13 -7.33
N LEU A 64 5.61 8.31 -7.79
CA LEU A 64 5.22 9.59 -7.21
C LEU A 64 3.73 9.88 -7.40
N LEU A 65 3.21 9.67 -8.62
CA LEU A 65 1.78 9.86 -8.91
C LEU A 65 0.92 8.92 -8.06
N TYR A 66 1.28 7.65 -7.99
CA TYR A 66 0.58 6.66 -7.18
C TYR A 66 0.57 7.04 -5.70
N SER A 67 1.73 7.42 -5.15
CA SER A 67 1.86 7.87 -3.76
C SER A 67 1.01 9.12 -3.48
N PHE A 68 0.96 10.07 -4.42
CA PHE A 68 0.12 11.25 -4.30
C PHE A 68 -1.38 10.92 -4.23
N PHE A 69 -1.86 10.01 -5.07
CA PHE A 69 -3.27 9.59 -5.04
C PHE A 69 -3.64 8.84 -3.75
N ILE A 70 -2.75 7.99 -3.25
CA ILE A 70 -2.93 7.27 -1.98
C ILE A 70 -2.98 8.22 -0.78
N VAL A 71 -2.11 9.23 -0.73
CA VAL A 71 -2.09 10.17 0.41
C VAL A 71 -3.25 11.16 0.32
N SER A 72 -3.61 11.59 -0.90
CA SER A 72 -4.74 12.50 -1.09
C SER A 72 -6.08 11.85 -0.73
N SER A 73 -6.24 10.54 -0.92
CA SER A 73 -7.48 9.84 -0.54
C SER A 73 -7.82 9.96 0.95
N LEU A 74 -6.82 9.98 1.85
CA LEU A 74 -7.05 10.23 3.28
C LEU A 74 -7.69 11.58 3.54
N HIS A 75 -7.15 12.59 2.87
CA HIS A 75 -7.53 13.98 3.07
C HIS A 75 -8.89 14.24 2.43
N THR A 76 -9.21 13.57 1.33
CA THR A 76 -10.49 13.74 0.65
C THR A 76 -11.61 12.94 1.28
N PHE A 77 -11.39 11.67 1.63
CA PHE A 77 -12.45 10.79 2.14
C PHE A 77 -12.54 10.76 3.67
N GLY A 78 -11.55 11.32 4.37
CA GLY A 78 -11.56 11.43 5.83
C GLY A 78 -11.35 10.10 6.56
N GLU A 79 -10.76 9.13 5.86
CA GLU A 79 -10.55 7.78 6.37
C GLU A 79 -9.49 7.79 7.49
N PRO A 80 -9.75 7.16 8.66
CA PRO A 80 -8.84 7.18 9.80
C PRO A 80 -7.68 6.18 9.69
N TYR A 81 -7.58 5.43 8.59
CA TYR A 81 -6.56 4.38 8.41
C TYR A 81 -5.35 4.91 7.64
N ALA A 82 -4.16 4.40 7.97
CA ALA A 82 -2.95 4.70 7.21
C ALA A 82 -3.09 4.08 5.80
N PRO A 83 -3.00 4.89 4.73
CA PRO A 83 -3.17 4.41 3.38
C PRO A 83 -1.87 3.72 2.98
N GLY A 84 -1.98 2.61 2.28
CA GLY A 84 -0.80 1.79 2.05
C GLY A 84 -1.02 0.75 0.99
N TRP A 85 0.03 -0.02 0.78
CA TRP A 85 0.03 -1.09 -0.17
C TRP A 85 -0.66 -2.31 0.42
N ASN A 86 -1.33 -3.06 -0.43
CA ASN A 86 -1.70 -4.43 -0.13
C ASN A 86 -0.49 -5.35 -0.37
N THR A 87 0.62 -5.12 0.34
CA THR A 87 1.86 -5.92 0.27
C THR A 87 1.61 -7.44 0.28
N PRO A 88 0.72 -8.00 1.13
CA PRO A 88 0.42 -9.43 1.08
C PRO A 88 -0.22 -9.91 -0.23
N ALA A 89 -0.86 -9.02 -1.01
CA ALA A 89 -1.42 -9.36 -2.31
C ALA A 89 -0.37 -9.35 -3.44
N LEU A 90 0.79 -8.71 -3.23
CA LEU A 90 1.82 -8.55 -4.25
C LEU A 90 2.24 -9.90 -4.87
N PRO A 91 2.56 -10.97 -4.09
CA PRO A 91 2.96 -12.24 -4.68
C PRO A 91 1.88 -12.87 -5.55
N LEU A 92 0.62 -12.79 -5.14
CA LEU A 92 -0.52 -13.32 -5.89
C LEU A 92 -0.72 -12.57 -7.21
N VAL A 93 -0.67 -11.24 -7.16
CA VAL A 93 -0.83 -10.38 -8.34
C VAL A 93 0.32 -10.60 -9.33
N LEU A 94 1.56 -10.63 -8.83
CA LEU A 94 2.72 -10.88 -9.66
C LEU A 94 2.69 -12.29 -10.26
N ALA A 95 2.27 -13.31 -9.51
CA ALA A 95 2.10 -14.66 -10.02
C ALA A 95 1.09 -14.70 -11.19
N TYR A 96 -0.06 -14.02 -11.06
CA TYR A 96 -1.06 -13.95 -12.13
C TYR A 96 -0.52 -13.21 -13.37
N VAL A 97 0.04 -12.01 -13.19
CA VAL A 97 0.44 -11.14 -14.31
C VAL A 97 1.68 -11.64 -15.02
N ILE A 98 2.70 -12.09 -14.29
CA ILE A 98 3.96 -12.53 -14.87
C ILE A 98 3.80 -13.90 -15.52
N ALA A 99 3.07 -14.83 -14.89
CA ALA A 99 2.86 -16.16 -15.48
C ALA A 99 1.87 -16.13 -16.64
N GLY A 100 0.88 -15.23 -16.60
CA GLY A 100 -0.16 -15.14 -17.63
C GLY A 100 0.24 -14.39 -18.89
N TYR A 101 1.21 -13.47 -18.81
CA TYR A 101 1.53 -12.55 -19.92
C TYR A 101 3.05 -12.38 -20.12
N PRO A 102 3.60 -12.75 -21.29
CA PRO A 102 5.03 -12.66 -21.55
C PRO A 102 5.48 -11.23 -21.90
N ASP A 103 4.62 -10.43 -22.53
CA ASP A 103 4.95 -9.10 -23.03
C ASP A 103 4.67 -7.99 -21.99
N PRO A 104 5.57 -7.00 -21.81
CA PRO A 104 5.38 -5.90 -20.86
C PRO A 104 4.11 -5.06 -21.10
N VAL A 105 3.69 -4.86 -22.34
CA VAL A 105 2.46 -4.10 -22.67
C VAL A 105 1.24 -4.88 -22.23
N GLN A 106 1.22 -6.20 -22.50
CA GLN A 106 0.13 -7.07 -22.05
C GLN A 106 0.07 -7.14 -20.51
N ARG A 107 1.22 -7.18 -19.83
CA ARG A 107 1.28 -7.11 -18.36
C ARG A 107 0.67 -5.82 -17.82
N PHE A 108 0.96 -4.68 -18.46
CA PHE A 108 0.41 -3.38 -18.06
C PHE A 108 -1.12 -3.33 -18.25
N GLN A 109 -1.62 -3.86 -19.37
CA GLN A 109 -3.06 -3.99 -19.63
C GLN A 109 -3.73 -4.92 -18.62
N ALA A 110 -3.13 -6.08 -18.33
CA ALA A 110 -3.63 -7.04 -17.35
C ALA A 110 -3.68 -6.44 -15.93
N MET A 111 -2.63 -5.71 -15.52
CA MET A 111 -2.63 -4.99 -14.24
C MET A 111 -3.68 -3.90 -14.17
N THR A 112 -3.88 -3.17 -15.26
CA THR A 112 -4.91 -2.13 -15.33
C THR A 112 -6.29 -2.75 -15.19
N ALA A 113 -6.57 -3.83 -15.93
CA ALA A 113 -7.84 -4.55 -15.86
C ALA A 113 -8.07 -5.13 -14.45
N LEU A 114 -7.06 -5.77 -13.86
CA LEU A 114 -7.13 -6.31 -12.50
C LEU A 114 -7.41 -5.20 -11.47
N SER A 115 -6.75 -4.06 -11.60
CA SER A 115 -6.94 -2.92 -10.70
C SER A 115 -8.35 -2.33 -10.81
N LEU A 116 -8.89 -2.21 -12.03
CA LEU A 116 -10.26 -1.74 -12.26
C LEU A 116 -11.31 -2.72 -11.75
N LEU A 117 -11.10 -4.03 -11.96
CA LEU A 117 -11.97 -5.08 -11.43
C LEU A 117 -11.96 -5.09 -9.90
N PHE A 118 -10.77 -4.99 -9.31
CA PHE A 118 -10.62 -4.93 -7.86
C PHE A 118 -11.26 -3.66 -7.29
N ALA A 119 -11.04 -2.50 -7.91
CA ALA A 119 -11.68 -1.25 -7.53
C ALA A 119 -13.20 -1.34 -7.60
N GLY A 120 -13.75 -1.91 -8.69
CA GLY A 120 -15.18 -2.16 -8.83
C GLY A 120 -15.71 -3.10 -7.75
N LEU A 121 -15.01 -4.20 -7.48
CA LEU A 121 -15.37 -5.17 -6.44
C LEU A 121 -15.43 -4.50 -5.05
N VAL A 122 -14.36 -3.81 -4.64
CA VAL A 122 -14.33 -3.16 -3.31
C VAL A 122 -15.35 -2.02 -3.20
N THR A 123 -15.62 -1.31 -4.29
CA THR A 123 -16.67 -0.28 -4.33
C THR A 123 -18.04 -0.89 -4.11
N VAL A 124 -18.37 -1.98 -4.82
CA VAL A 124 -19.64 -2.70 -4.64
C VAL A 124 -19.76 -3.24 -3.22
N LEU A 125 -18.71 -3.88 -2.69
CA LEU A 125 -18.70 -4.41 -1.32
C LEU A 125 -18.84 -3.31 -0.26
N GLY A 126 -18.24 -2.13 -0.49
CA GLY A 126 -18.31 -0.97 0.38
C GLY A 126 -19.70 -0.34 0.40
N VAL A 127 -20.28 -0.06 -0.78
CA VAL A 127 -21.60 0.56 -0.91
C VAL A 127 -22.72 -0.39 -0.43
N SER A 128 -22.62 -1.68 -0.73
CA SER A 128 -23.64 -2.67 -0.33
C SER A 128 -23.57 -3.08 1.15
N GLY A 129 -22.48 -2.78 1.85
CA GLY A 129 -22.23 -3.26 3.21
C GLY A 129 -21.88 -4.75 3.31
N LEU A 130 -21.77 -5.46 2.17
CA LEU A 130 -21.37 -6.86 2.12
C LEU A 130 -19.96 -7.09 2.68
N GLY A 131 -19.07 -6.12 2.55
CA GLY A 131 -17.73 -6.20 3.16
C GLY A 131 -17.81 -6.34 4.68
N THR A 132 -18.65 -5.53 5.34
CA THR A 132 -18.88 -5.61 6.79
C THR A 132 -19.51 -6.94 7.18
N TRP A 133 -20.44 -7.44 6.38
CA TRP A 133 -21.08 -8.74 6.60
C TRP A 133 -20.06 -9.89 6.51
N LEU A 134 -19.24 -9.92 5.45
CA LEU A 134 -18.19 -10.92 5.25
C LEU A 134 -17.20 -10.92 6.42
N MET A 135 -16.77 -9.74 6.84
CA MET A 135 -15.83 -9.59 7.96
C MET A 135 -16.44 -10.08 9.28
N ARG A 136 -17.75 -9.93 9.51
CA ARG A 136 -18.41 -10.47 10.71
C ARG A 136 -18.53 -11.99 10.66
N TRP A 137 -18.74 -12.57 9.49
CA TRP A 137 -18.88 -14.01 9.30
C TRP A 137 -17.57 -14.77 9.52
N LEU A 138 -16.43 -14.16 9.20
CA LEU A 138 -15.13 -14.83 9.33
C LEU A 138 -14.72 -15.03 10.80
N PRO A 139 -14.37 -16.24 11.27
CA PRO A 139 -13.88 -16.44 12.63
C PRO A 139 -12.61 -15.62 12.92
N PRO A 140 -12.45 -15.04 14.12
CA PRO A 140 -11.25 -14.25 14.46
C PRO A 140 -9.93 -15.03 14.29
N THR A 141 -9.94 -16.33 14.59
CA THR A 141 -8.79 -17.23 14.41
C THR A 141 -8.39 -17.38 12.95
N LEU A 142 -9.37 -17.48 12.03
CA LEU A 142 -9.10 -17.55 10.59
C LEU A 142 -8.54 -16.23 10.08
N ARG A 143 -9.08 -15.08 10.53
CA ARG A 143 -8.54 -13.75 10.18
C ARG A 143 -7.08 -13.60 10.61
N ALA A 144 -6.77 -13.97 11.85
CA ALA A 144 -5.40 -13.94 12.36
C ALA A 144 -4.48 -14.87 11.57
N GLY A 145 -4.95 -16.09 11.25
CA GLY A 145 -4.20 -17.05 10.43
C GLY A 145 -3.89 -16.54 9.03
N ILE A 146 -4.85 -15.90 8.35
CA ILE A 146 -4.65 -15.30 7.02
C ILE A 146 -3.60 -14.18 7.08
N ILE A 147 -3.70 -13.27 8.06
CA ILE A 147 -2.75 -12.16 8.20
C ILE A 147 -1.34 -12.68 8.51
N LEU A 148 -1.21 -13.63 9.45
CA LEU A 148 0.07 -14.22 9.83
C LEU A 148 0.69 -15.01 8.68
N GLY A 149 -0.11 -15.82 7.99
CA GLY A 149 0.34 -16.58 6.82
C GLY A 149 0.83 -15.67 5.70
N ALA A 150 0.14 -14.56 5.45
CA ALA A 150 0.56 -13.59 4.46
C ALA A 150 1.87 -12.88 4.85
N ALA A 151 2.06 -12.58 6.15
CA ALA A 151 3.33 -12.04 6.65
C ALA A 151 4.50 -13.03 6.48
N PHE A 152 4.30 -14.31 6.80
CA PHE A 152 5.32 -15.35 6.57
C PHE A 152 5.62 -15.56 5.08
N ALA A 153 4.60 -15.53 4.22
CA ALA A 153 4.79 -15.66 2.78
C ALA A 153 5.61 -14.49 2.22
N ALA A 154 5.32 -13.26 2.64
CA ALA A 154 6.10 -12.08 2.27
C ALA A 154 7.55 -12.17 2.79
N PHE A 155 7.73 -12.60 4.04
CA PHE A 155 9.06 -12.79 4.64
C PHE A 155 9.87 -13.83 3.85
N LYS A 156 9.31 -15.02 3.61
CA LYS A 156 9.96 -16.07 2.81
C LYS A 156 10.33 -15.55 1.42
N LYS A 157 9.40 -14.85 0.76
CA LYS A 157 9.63 -14.33 -0.59
C LYS A 157 10.85 -13.40 -0.64
N VAL A 158 10.97 -12.48 0.33
CA VAL A 158 12.06 -11.49 0.37
C VAL A 158 13.38 -12.07 0.88
N PHE A 159 13.35 -12.80 1.99
CA PHE A 159 14.56 -13.23 2.70
C PHE A 159 15.09 -14.61 2.29
N ILE A 160 14.29 -15.41 1.59
CA ILE A 160 14.67 -16.77 1.16
C ILE A 160 14.64 -16.85 -0.36
N ASP A 161 13.46 -16.68 -0.98
CA ASP A 161 13.29 -16.94 -2.41
C ASP A 161 14.01 -15.89 -3.29
N ASP A 162 13.97 -14.61 -2.90
CA ASP A 162 14.62 -13.51 -3.60
C ASP A 162 15.91 -13.03 -2.87
N ALA A 163 16.44 -13.82 -1.94
CA ALA A 163 17.60 -13.47 -1.13
C ALA A 163 18.84 -13.16 -1.97
N GLU A 164 19.09 -13.93 -3.03
CA GLU A 164 20.22 -13.74 -3.92
C GLU A 164 20.14 -12.41 -4.69
N LYS A 165 18.91 -11.94 -4.95
CA LYS A 165 18.65 -10.71 -5.70
C LYS A 165 18.79 -9.46 -4.84
N PHE A 166 18.43 -9.54 -3.56
CA PHE A 166 18.41 -8.37 -2.66
C PHE A 166 19.47 -8.43 -1.56
N LEU A 167 19.51 -9.50 -0.76
CA LEU A 167 20.40 -9.62 0.41
C LEU A 167 21.85 -9.84 0.03
N LEU A 168 22.13 -10.66 -0.99
CA LEU A 168 23.51 -10.98 -1.37
C LEU A 168 24.18 -9.88 -2.19
N GLN A 169 23.41 -9.06 -2.91
CA GLN A 169 23.96 -7.94 -3.68
C GLN A 169 24.22 -6.69 -2.84
N GLN A 170 23.39 -6.41 -1.82
CA GLN A 170 23.47 -5.19 -1.02
C GLN A 170 23.28 -5.43 0.50
N PRO A 171 24.05 -6.34 1.12
CA PRO A 171 23.79 -6.82 2.48
C PRO A 171 23.80 -5.70 3.54
N ILE A 172 24.72 -4.75 3.42
CA ILE A 172 24.86 -3.63 4.37
C ILE A 172 23.67 -2.69 4.25
N SER A 173 23.26 -2.35 3.02
CA SER A 173 22.13 -1.46 2.76
C SER A 173 20.83 -2.07 3.25
N THR A 174 20.58 -3.34 2.93
CA THR A 174 19.36 -4.04 3.37
C THR A 174 19.30 -4.17 4.89
N THR A 175 20.41 -4.50 5.56
CA THR A 175 20.44 -4.63 7.02
C THR A 175 20.20 -3.28 7.70
N LEU A 176 20.86 -2.22 7.26
CA LEU A 176 20.64 -0.87 7.79
C LEU A 176 19.20 -0.41 7.54
N ALA A 177 18.66 -0.63 6.33
CA ALA A 177 17.28 -0.30 6.01
C ALA A 177 16.29 -1.05 6.93
N CYS A 178 16.52 -2.34 7.19
CA CYS A 178 15.70 -3.11 8.13
C CYS A 178 15.78 -2.56 9.55
N VAL A 179 16.98 -2.25 10.05
CA VAL A 179 17.16 -1.69 11.41
C VAL A 179 16.48 -0.33 11.52
N VAL A 180 16.70 0.57 10.57
CA VAL A 180 16.07 1.90 10.56
C VAL A 180 14.56 1.78 10.45
N CYS A 181 14.05 0.89 9.60
CA CYS A 181 12.61 0.65 9.46
C CYS A 181 12.00 0.13 10.76
N LEU A 182 12.63 -0.85 11.42
CA LEU A 182 12.17 -1.37 12.72
C LEU A 182 12.16 -0.27 13.79
N VAL A 183 13.22 0.53 13.88
CA VAL A 183 13.27 1.66 14.82
C VAL A 183 12.15 2.64 14.53
N LEU A 184 12.01 3.11 13.28
CA LEU A 184 11.00 4.09 12.91
C LEU A 184 9.56 3.57 13.05
N VAL A 185 9.30 2.29 12.81
CA VAL A 185 7.96 1.71 12.94
C VAL A 185 7.54 1.60 14.41
N PHE A 186 8.48 1.35 15.33
CA PHE A 186 8.22 1.15 16.76
C PHE A 186 8.62 2.33 17.65
N SER A 187 9.04 3.47 17.10
CA SER A 187 9.52 4.64 17.87
C SER A 187 8.42 5.61 18.32
N VAL A 188 7.15 5.18 18.38
CA VAL A 188 6.01 6.00 18.81
C VAL A 188 5.52 5.56 20.18
#